data_AF-J3MLA7-F1
#
_entry.id   AF-J3MLA7-F1
#
_cell.length_a   1.000
_cell.length_b   1.000
_cell.length_c   1.000
_cell.angle_alpha   90.00
_cell.angle_beta   90.00
_cell.angle_gamma   90.00
#
_symmetry.space_group_name_H-M   'P 1'
#
loop_
_entity.id
_entity.type
_entity.pdbx_description
1 polymer ?
#
loop_
_entity_poly.entity_id
_entity_poly.type
_entity_poly.pdbx_seq_one_letter_code
_entity_poly.pdbx_strand_id
1 'polypeptide(L)'
;MTGSGACSRITPTPPSSICVTRGPNRLASVTAARPSSCRKYITLQTQCCTAFPIIFVTESSQKVHPFEDEITSFVNNPPGFKNFMPDGQCPEMSSSYNWIDTEAQLDNMARLLDDEKAFAVDTEQHTLRSFSGYTALMQISTQKADYLIDTIALHDVMGMLRPVFANPSICKFCLK
;
A
#
# COMPACT_ATOMS: atom_id res chain seq x y z
N MET A 1 -1.29 -25.29 -62.24
CA MET A 1 -2.34 -24.42 -61.66
C MET A 1 -1.88 -24.10 -60.25
N THR A 2 -1.04 -23.08 -60.00
CA THR A 2 -1.40 -21.67 -59.70
C THR A 2 -2.47 -21.59 -58.59
N GLY A 3 -2.29 -20.95 -57.43
CA GLY A 3 -1.27 -20.02 -56.96
C GLY A 3 -1.50 -19.61 -55.49
N SER A 4 -0.72 -18.61 -55.09
CA SER A 4 -0.44 -18.05 -53.76
C SER A 4 -1.53 -17.15 -53.14
N GLY A 5 -1.39 -16.83 -51.85
CA GLY A 5 -1.94 -15.61 -51.19
C GLY A 5 -2.77 -15.91 -49.93
N ALA A 6 -2.78 -15.16 -48.84
CA ALA A 6 -2.01 -14.03 -48.30
C ALA A 6 -2.49 -13.83 -46.85
N CYS A 7 -1.66 -13.22 -46.01
CA CYS A 7 -1.98 -12.81 -44.65
C CYS A 7 -2.93 -11.60 -44.64
N SER A 8 -3.97 -11.61 -43.77
CA SER A 8 -4.74 -10.41 -43.43
C SER A 8 -5.14 -10.40 -41.96
N ARG A 9 -4.71 -9.33 -41.29
CA ARG A 9 -5.00 -8.94 -39.91
C ARG A 9 -6.45 -8.43 -39.83
N ILE A 10 -7.29 -9.00 -38.97
CA ILE A 10 -8.62 -8.45 -38.64
C ILE A 10 -8.60 -8.03 -37.17
N THR A 11 -8.73 -6.73 -36.94
CA THR A 11 -8.92 -6.08 -35.64
C THR A 11 -10.29 -6.41 -35.07
N PRO A 12 -10.44 -6.71 -33.76
CA PRO A 12 -11.75 -6.80 -33.13
C PRO A 12 -12.29 -5.39 -32.83
N THR A 13 -13.44 -5.06 -33.42
CA THR A 13 -14.34 -3.99 -32.97
C THR A 13 -15.14 -4.47 -31.74
N PRO A 14 -15.60 -3.56 -30.85
CA PRO A 14 -16.17 -3.94 -29.56
C PRO A 14 -17.68 -4.23 -29.68
N PRO A 15 -18.23 -5.28 -29.04
CA PRO A 15 -19.66 -5.34 -28.81
C PRO A 15 -20.01 -4.67 -27.48
N SER A 16 -20.36 -3.39 -27.56
CA SER A 16 -21.25 -2.77 -26.59
C SER A 16 -22.67 -3.32 -26.82
N SER A 17 -23.16 -4.16 -25.92
CA SER A 17 -24.60 -4.37 -25.75
C SER A 17 -24.92 -4.86 -24.34
N ILE A 18 -25.20 -3.91 -23.45
CA ILE A 18 -25.85 -4.16 -22.17
C ILE A 18 -27.35 -4.29 -22.47
N CYS A 19 -27.91 -5.49 -22.37
CA CYS A 19 -29.37 -5.66 -22.39
C CYS A 19 -29.92 -5.45 -20.97
N VAL A 20 -30.71 -4.40 -20.77
CA VAL A 20 -31.49 -4.18 -19.54
C VAL A 20 -32.96 -4.46 -19.86
N THR A 21 -33.51 -5.57 -19.35
CA THR A 21 -34.96 -5.78 -19.34
C THR A 21 -35.54 -5.15 -18.07
N ARG A 22 -36.51 -4.24 -18.23
CA ARG A 22 -37.29 -3.66 -17.13
C ARG A 22 -38.49 -4.56 -16.84
N GLY A 23 -38.48 -5.25 -15.71
CA GLY A 23 -39.67 -5.85 -15.10
C GLY A 23 -40.00 -5.12 -13.79
N PRO A 24 -41.28 -4.96 -13.41
CA PRO A 24 -41.66 -4.33 -12.17
C PRO A 24 -41.45 -5.33 -11.02
N ASN A 25 -40.69 -4.92 -10.01
CA ASN A 25 -40.50 -5.63 -8.73
C ASN A 25 -39.76 -6.98 -8.77
N ARG A 26 -38.45 -6.95 -9.07
CA ARG A 26 -37.48 -7.88 -8.45
C ARG A 26 -36.05 -7.33 -8.56
N LEU A 27 -35.27 -7.48 -7.49
CA LEU A 27 -33.85 -7.13 -7.37
C LEU A 27 -33.06 -7.55 -8.63
N ALA A 28 -32.37 -6.61 -9.29
CA ALA A 28 -31.52 -6.92 -10.43
C ALA A 28 -30.26 -7.67 -9.96
N SER A 29 -30.17 -8.97 -10.21
CA SER A 29 -28.94 -9.74 -10.05
C SER A 29 -28.06 -9.53 -11.29
N VAL A 30 -27.04 -8.68 -11.20
CA VAL A 30 -26.02 -8.54 -12.24
C VAL A 30 -25.04 -9.71 -12.09
N THR A 31 -25.13 -10.70 -12.98
CA THR A 31 -24.13 -11.76 -13.08
C THR A 31 -23.13 -11.38 -14.17
N ALA A 32 -22.02 -10.75 -13.78
CA ALA A 32 -20.89 -10.53 -14.67
C ALA A 32 -19.98 -11.77 -14.67
N ALA A 33 -19.71 -12.32 -15.85
CA ALA A 33 -18.76 -13.42 -16.04
C ALA A 33 -17.34 -12.98 -15.64
N ARG A 34 -16.67 -13.79 -14.81
CA ARG A 34 -15.37 -13.49 -14.18
C ARG A 34 -14.20 -14.07 -14.99
N PRO A 35 -13.13 -13.29 -15.27
CA PRO A 35 -11.79 -13.84 -15.49
C PRO A 35 -11.15 -14.22 -14.14
N SER A 36 -10.42 -15.35 -14.11
CA SER A 36 -9.99 -16.08 -12.91
C SER A 36 -8.84 -15.47 -12.10
N SER A 37 -8.27 -14.32 -12.51
CA SER A 37 -7.04 -13.78 -11.90
C SER A 37 -7.24 -12.68 -10.84
N CYS A 38 -8.42 -12.07 -10.74
CA CYS A 38 -8.65 -10.87 -9.90
C CYS A 38 -9.43 -11.21 -8.61
N ARG A 39 -8.97 -12.17 -7.80
CA ARG A 39 -9.77 -12.66 -6.66
C ARG A 39 -9.57 -11.92 -5.32
N LYS A 40 -8.68 -10.91 -5.23
CA LYS A 40 -8.39 -10.23 -3.94
C LYS A 40 -8.27 -8.72 -3.98
N TYR A 41 -8.47 -8.05 -5.12
CA TYR A 41 -8.35 -6.59 -5.14
C TYR A 41 -9.66 -5.96 -4.68
N ILE A 42 -9.63 -5.51 -3.43
CA ILE A 42 -10.52 -4.51 -2.84
C ILE A 42 -11.96 -5.04 -2.69
N THR A 43 -12.23 -5.68 -1.55
CA THR A 43 -13.59 -5.81 -1.04
C THR A 43 -14.19 -4.41 -1.02
N LEU A 44 -15.27 -4.18 -1.77
CA LEU A 44 -16.05 -2.94 -1.72
C LEU A 44 -16.42 -2.70 -0.25
N GLN A 45 -15.73 -1.79 0.44
CA GLN A 45 -16.12 -1.31 1.75
C GLN A 45 -17.45 -0.57 1.57
N THR A 46 -18.54 -1.32 1.69
CA THR A 46 -19.85 -0.77 2.01
C THR A 46 -19.82 -0.40 3.48
N GLN A 47 -19.19 0.73 3.82
CA GLN A 47 -19.32 1.30 5.15
C GLN A 47 -20.67 2.00 5.25
N CYS A 48 -21.68 1.25 5.72
CA CYS A 48 -22.80 1.86 6.44
C CYS A 48 -22.24 2.40 7.76
N CYS A 49 -22.42 3.70 8.00
CA CYS A 49 -22.10 4.53 9.16
C CYS A 49 -21.75 3.81 10.48
N THR A 50 -20.63 3.11 10.53
CA THR A 50 -20.09 2.49 11.75
C THR A 50 -18.60 2.74 11.80
N ALA A 51 -18.12 3.12 12.99
CA ALA A 51 -16.70 3.36 13.25
C ALA A 51 -15.88 2.14 12.80
N PHE A 52 -14.77 2.39 12.11
CA PHE A 52 -13.83 1.36 11.68
C PHE A 52 -13.50 0.41 12.86
N PRO A 53 -13.78 -0.91 12.76
CA PRO A 53 -13.39 -1.82 13.81
C PRO A 53 -11.89 -2.08 13.71
N ILE A 54 -11.13 -1.46 14.61
CA ILE A 54 -9.78 -1.90 14.95
C ILE A 54 -9.92 -3.30 15.57
N ILE A 55 -9.05 -4.23 15.16
CA ILE A 55 -8.99 -5.61 15.65
C ILE A 55 -9.08 -5.62 17.20
N PHE A 56 -10.09 -6.33 17.73
CA PHE A 56 -10.43 -6.34 19.15
C PHE A 56 -9.27 -6.85 20.02
N VAL A 57 -8.77 -5.98 20.90
CA VAL A 57 -8.01 -6.35 22.10
C VAL A 57 -8.95 -6.15 23.29
N THR A 58 -9.10 -7.18 24.13
CA THR A 58 -10.05 -7.25 25.25
C THR A 58 -9.66 -6.35 26.44
N GLU A 59 -10.68 -5.84 27.14
CA GLU A 59 -10.73 -4.74 28.14
C GLU A 59 -9.59 -4.60 29.17
N SER A 60 -9.04 -3.39 29.32
CA SER A 60 -9.42 -2.40 30.36
C SER A 60 -8.46 -1.20 30.33
N SER A 61 -9.00 0.02 30.48
CA SER A 61 -8.40 1.33 30.15
C SER A 61 -8.47 1.67 28.66
N GLN A 62 -9.50 2.43 28.26
CA GLN A 62 -9.74 2.84 26.87
C GLN A 62 -8.67 3.82 26.41
N LYS A 63 -7.53 3.30 25.97
CA LYS A 63 -6.59 4.06 25.14
C LYS A 63 -7.18 4.21 23.77
N VAL A 64 -7.23 5.45 23.29
CA VAL A 64 -7.81 5.79 21.97
C VAL A 64 -6.85 5.34 20.86
N HIS A 65 -5.55 5.30 21.15
CA HIS A 65 -4.51 4.91 20.20
C HIS A 65 -3.67 3.72 20.71
N PRO A 66 -3.43 2.66 19.90
CA PRO A 66 -2.66 1.49 20.32
C PRO A 66 -1.22 1.78 20.80
N PHE A 67 -0.61 2.89 20.35
CA PHE A 67 0.74 3.31 20.72
C PHE A 67 0.77 4.59 21.60
N GLU A 68 -0.32 4.89 22.30
CA GLU A 68 -0.44 6.13 23.08
C GLU A 68 0.67 6.29 24.12
N ASP A 69 1.03 5.23 24.85
CA ASP A 69 2.07 5.28 25.89
C ASP A 69 3.47 5.46 25.29
N GLU A 70 3.77 4.72 24.22
CA GLU A 70 5.06 4.74 23.55
C GLU A 70 5.32 6.13 22.96
N ILE A 71 4.32 6.73 22.32
CA ILE A 71 4.42 8.08 21.77
C ILE A 71 4.55 9.10 22.90
N THR A 72 3.75 8.98 23.96
CA THR A 72 3.77 9.92 25.10
C THR A 72 5.12 9.88 25.83
N SER A 73 5.67 8.69 26.06
CA SER A 73 6.99 8.53 26.68
C SER A 73 8.10 9.09 25.80
N PHE A 74 8.04 8.89 24.48
CA PHE A 74 8.99 9.45 23.52
C PHE A 74 8.93 10.98 23.46
N VAL A 75 7.74 11.58 23.46
CA VAL A 75 7.56 13.05 23.45
C VAL A 75 8.06 13.68 24.75
N ASN A 76 7.83 13.04 25.90
CA ASN A 76 8.24 13.56 27.20
C ASN A 76 9.75 13.42 27.47
N ASN A 77 10.37 12.40 26.89
CA ASN A 77 11.80 12.15 27.01
C ASN A 77 12.39 11.80 25.64
N PRO A 78 12.54 12.80 24.74
CA PRO A 78 13.06 12.53 23.42
C PRO A 78 14.49 12.00 23.55
N PRO A 79 14.81 10.85 22.95
CA PRO A 79 16.18 10.38 22.94
C PRO A 79 17.05 11.45 22.30
N GLY A 80 18.31 11.57 22.74
CA GLY A 80 19.25 12.51 22.15
C GLY A 80 19.49 12.17 20.68
N PHE A 81 18.71 12.77 19.79
CA PHE A 81 18.88 12.70 18.36
C PHE A 81 20.20 13.42 18.03
N LYS A 82 21.31 12.65 17.98
CA LYS A 82 22.55 13.15 17.39
C LYS A 82 22.21 13.50 15.95
N ASN A 83 22.61 14.68 15.49
CA ASN A 83 22.42 15.12 14.11
C ASN A 83 22.73 13.94 13.17
N PHE A 84 21.69 13.36 12.57
CA PHE A 84 21.81 12.21 11.67
C PHE A 84 22.34 12.61 10.30
N MET A 85 22.79 13.86 10.18
CA MET A 85 23.46 14.36 9.00
C MET A 85 24.77 13.57 8.86
N PRO A 86 24.87 12.67 7.86
CA PRO A 86 26.17 12.10 7.54
C PRO A 86 27.09 13.27 7.15
N ASP A 87 28.39 13.13 7.40
CA ASP A 87 29.39 14.14 7.03
C ASP A 87 29.23 14.53 5.55
N GLY A 88 28.52 15.64 5.31
CA GLY A 88 28.58 16.48 4.10
C GLY A 88 28.19 15.88 2.74
N GLN A 89 27.79 14.62 2.61
CA GLN A 89 27.41 14.04 1.32
C GLN A 89 25.93 13.68 1.28
N CYS A 90 25.14 14.53 0.61
CA CYS A 90 23.87 14.07 0.04
C CYS A 90 24.21 12.95 -0.94
N PRO A 91 23.67 11.73 -0.76
CA PRO A 91 23.82 10.68 -1.76
C PRO A 91 23.43 11.23 -3.13
N GLU A 92 24.23 10.96 -4.15
CA GLU A 92 23.86 11.25 -5.52
C GLU A 92 22.52 10.56 -5.81
N MET A 93 21.57 11.28 -6.42
CA MET A 93 20.27 10.73 -6.77
C MET A 93 20.48 9.52 -7.68
N SER A 94 20.38 8.32 -7.11
CA SER A 94 20.49 7.08 -7.84
C SER A 94 19.27 6.92 -8.74
N SER A 95 19.48 6.43 -9.96
CA SER A 95 18.37 6.06 -10.87
C SER A 95 17.84 4.64 -10.61
N SER A 96 18.47 3.89 -9.71
CA SER A 96 18.07 2.53 -9.35
C SER A 96 17.21 2.52 -8.09
N TYR A 97 16.14 1.72 -8.13
CA TYR A 97 15.25 1.48 -6.99
C TYR A 97 14.91 0.00 -6.89
N ASN A 98 14.51 -0.43 -5.70
CA ASN A 98 14.07 -1.80 -5.43
C ASN A 98 12.53 -1.83 -5.41
N TRP A 99 11.94 -2.56 -6.36
CA TRP A 99 10.50 -2.78 -6.40
C TRP A 99 10.11 -3.93 -5.45
N ILE A 100 9.17 -3.67 -4.55
CA ILE A 100 8.72 -4.60 -3.51
C ILE A 100 7.22 -4.88 -3.71
N ASP A 101 6.88 -6.07 -4.18
CA ASP A 101 5.50 -6.53 -4.40
C ASP A 101 5.21 -7.93 -3.85
N THR A 102 6.19 -8.56 -3.20
CA THR A 102 6.03 -9.85 -2.52
C THR A 102 6.29 -9.78 -1.03
N GLU A 103 5.60 -10.63 -0.26
CA GLU A 103 5.75 -10.72 1.20
C GLU A 103 7.20 -11.03 1.62
N ALA A 104 7.89 -11.90 0.90
CA ALA A 104 9.28 -12.25 1.20
C ALA A 104 10.25 -11.07 1.00
N GLN A 105 10.02 -10.24 -0.03
CA GLN A 105 10.80 -9.02 -0.22
C GLN A 105 10.50 -7.99 0.88
N LEU A 106 9.23 -7.86 1.27
CA LEU A 106 8.81 -6.97 2.36
C LEU A 106 9.45 -7.36 3.69
N ASP A 107 9.49 -8.66 4.02
CA ASP A 107 10.17 -9.18 5.21
C ASP A 107 11.67 -8.86 5.19
N ASN A 108 12.33 -9.12 4.06
CA ASN A 108 13.75 -8.85 3.92
C ASN A 108 14.04 -7.35 4.07
N MET A 109 13.25 -6.49 3.44
CA MET A 109 13.36 -5.04 3.58
C MET A 109 13.12 -4.59 5.02
N ALA A 110 12.14 -5.15 5.73
CA ALA A 110 11.88 -4.82 7.13
C ALA A 110 13.10 -5.11 8.02
N ARG A 111 13.80 -6.23 7.79
CA ARG A 111 15.05 -6.55 8.50
C ARG A 111 16.17 -5.55 8.17
N LEU A 112 16.31 -5.17 6.90
CA LEU A 112 17.29 -4.17 6.49
C LEU A 112 17.04 -2.81 7.15
N LEU A 113 15.76 -2.41 7.29
CA LEU A 113 15.40 -1.15 7.92
C LEU A 113 15.59 -1.16 9.43
N ASP A 114 15.55 -2.31 10.10
CA ASP A 114 15.80 -2.42 11.54
C ASP A 114 17.26 -2.10 11.91
N ASP A 115 18.19 -2.29 10.96
CA ASP A 115 19.61 -1.94 11.10
C ASP A 115 19.91 -0.45 10.78
N GLU A 116 18.94 0.28 10.22
CA GLU A 116 19.12 1.69 9.85
C GLU A 116 18.87 2.61 11.05
N LYS A 117 19.67 3.68 11.15
CA LYS A 117 19.46 4.70 12.20
C LYS A 117 18.36 5.69 11.84
N ALA A 118 18.16 5.89 10.54
CA ALA A 118 17.19 6.82 9.99
C ALA A 118 16.84 6.44 8.55
N PHE A 119 15.59 6.63 8.16
CA PHE A 119 15.15 6.52 6.77
C PHE A 119 14.02 7.52 6.49
N ALA A 120 13.86 7.89 5.21
CA ALA A 120 12.77 8.72 4.75
C ALA A 120 11.59 7.86 4.29
N VAL A 121 10.37 8.36 4.47
CA VAL A 121 9.12 7.71 4.09
C VAL A 121 8.21 8.71 3.40
N ASP A 122 7.62 8.32 2.28
CA ASP A 122 6.53 9.03 1.63
C ASP A 122 5.45 8.04 1.16
N THR A 123 4.24 8.55 0.90
CA THR A 123 3.09 7.73 0.49
C THR A 123 2.26 8.42 -0.57
N GLU A 124 1.87 7.68 -1.61
CA GLU A 124 0.93 8.13 -2.62
C GLU A 124 -0.48 7.64 -2.31
N GLN A 125 -1.45 8.56 -2.27
CA GLN A 125 -2.84 8.26 -1.95
C GLN A 125 -3.75 8.39 -3.18
N HIS A 126 -4.67 7.43 -3.34
CA HIS A 126 -5.74 7.50 -4.33
C HIS A 126 -7.10 7.73 -3.65
N THR A 127 -7.84 8.75 -4.09
CA THR A 127 -9.15 9.12 -3.50
C THR A 127 -10.30 9.19 -4.51
N LEU A 128 -10.02 9.34 -5.82
CA LEU A 128 -11.07 9.59 -6.82
C LEU A 128 -12.10 8.45 -6.95
N ARG A 129 -11.66 7.20 -6.83
CA ARG A 129 -12.51 5.99 -6.98
C ARG A 129 -12.59 5.15 -5.71
N SER A 130 -12.36 5.75 -4.55
CA SER A 130 -12.50 5.09 -3.24
C SER A 130 -13.13 6.06 -2.24
N PHE A 131 -14.14 5.61 -1.50
CA PHE A 131 -14.84 6.46 -0.52
C PHE A 131 -13.91 6.92 0.60
N SER A 132 -13.13 6.01 1.19
CA SER A 132 -12.18 6.32 2.27
C SER A 132 -10.76 6.60 1.75
N GLY A 133 -10.55 6.53 0.43
CA GLY A 133 -9.21 6.51 -0.16
C GLY A 133 -8.45 5.21 0.15
N TYR A 134 -7.28 5.05 -0.45
CA TYR A 134 -6.29 4.04 -0.05
C TYR A 134 -4.89 4.53 -0.44
N THR A 135 -3.88 4.05 0.29
CA THR A 135 -2.47 4.25 -0.08
C THR A 135 -2.15 3.29 -1.22
N ALA A 136 -1.74 3.84 -2.37
CA ALA A 136 -1.43 3.08 -3.58
C ALA A 136 0.05 2.71 -3.69
N LEU A 137 0.92 3.52 -3.08
CA LEU A 137 2.36 3.32 -3.11
C LEU A 137 2.98 3.85 -1.81
N MET A 138 4.07 3.24 -1.38
CA MET A 138 4.92 3.75 -0.31
C MET A 138 6.37 3.80 -0.82
N GLN A 139 7.02 4.92 -0.60
CA GLN A 139 8.42 5.15 -0.93
C GLN A 139 9.23 5.18 0.35
N ILE A 140 10.33 4.42 0.39
CA ILE A 140 11.28 4.44 1.51
C ILE A 140 12.67 4.67 0.97
N SER A 141 13.40 5.64 1.53
CA SER A 141 14.78 5.94 1.15
C SER A 141 15.70 5.82 2.36
N THR A 142 16.76 5.06 2.19
CA THR A 142 17.86 4.90 3.17
C THR A 142 19.12 5.56 2.62
N GLN A 143 20.22 5.57 3.38
CA GLN A 143 21.51 6.04 2.84
C GLN A 143 22.05 5.14 1.71
N LYS A 144 21.60 3.88 1.64
CA LYS A 144 22.15 2.85 0.76
C LYS A 144 21.29 2.59 -0.48
N ALA A 145 19.98 2.73 -0.35
CA ALA A 145 19.03 2.31 -1.39
C ALA A 145 17.65 2.96 -1.22
N ASP A 146 16.96 3.05 -2.35
CA ASP A 146 15.56 3.45 -2.46
C ASP A 146 14.67 2.22 -2.71
N TYR A 147 13.47 2.26 -2.12
CA TYR A 147 12.47 1.20 -2.18
C TYR A 147 11.13 1.76 -2.62
N LEU A 148 10.49 1.07 -3.55
CA LEU A 148 9.16 1.37 -4.04
C LEU A 148 8.24 0.18 -3.75
N ILE A 149 7.27 0.39 -2.87
CA ILE A 149 6.46 -0.68 -2.28
C ILE A 149 5.04 -0.61 -2.86
N ASP A 150 4.60 -1.69 -3.50
CA ASP A 150 3.22 -1.84 -3.96
C ASP A 150 2.32 -2.18 -2.77
N THR A 151 1.75 -1.14 -2.16
CA THR A 151 0.86 -1.29 -0.99
C THR A 151 -0.49 -1.90 -1.34
N ILE A 152 -0.85 -1.98 -2.63
CA ILE A 152 -2.09 -2.64 -3.05
C ILE A 152 -1.87 -4.15 -3.12
N ALA A 153 -0.75 -4.60 -3.69
CA ALA A 153 -0.36 -6.02 -3.69
C ALA A 153 -0.09 -6.55 -2.28
N LEU A 154 0.51 -5.73 -1.42
CA LEU A 154 0.96 -6.10 -0.08
C LEU A 154 0.00 -5.71 1.05
N HIS A 155 -1.19 -5.20 0.73
CA HIS A 155 -2.14 -4.60 1.67
C HIS A 155 -2.32 -5.40 2.98
N ASP A 156 -2.53 -6.71 2.86
CA ASP A 156 -2.84 -7.58 4.00
C ASP A 156 -1.62 -7.91 4.87
N VAL A 157 -0.40 -7.67 4.37
CA VAL A 157 0.88 -8.00 5.03
C VAL A 157 1.70 -6.76 5.40
N MET A 158 1.24 -5.55 5.11
CA MET A 158 1.92 -4.29 5.49
C MET A 158 2.20 -4.16 7.00
N GLY A 159 1.45 -4.90 7.83
CA GLY A 159 1.70 -4.99 9.27
C GLY A 159 3.10 -5.48 9.66
N MET A 160 3.84 -6.11 8.74
CA MET A 160 5.23 -6.55 8.95
C MET A 160 6.20 -5.40 9.21
N LEU A 161 5.91 -4.19 8.73
CA LEU A 161 6.75 -3.02 8.97
C LEU A 161 6.57 -2.43 10.38
N ARG A 162 5.55 -2.87 11.14
CA ARG A 162 5.22 -2.32 12.45
C ARG A 162 6.39 -2.27 13.44
N PRO A 163 7.24 -3.31 13.60
CA PRO A 163 8.36 -3.26 14.55
C PRO A 163 9.33 -2.12 14.24
N VAL A 164 9.66 -1.93 12.95
CA VAL A 164 10.55 -0.87 12.48
C VAL A 164 9.91 0.51 12.70
N PHE A 165 8.63 0.68 12.35
CA PHE A 165 7.92 1.95 12.55
C PHE A 165 7.74 2.30 14.03
N ALA A 166 7.55 1.31 14.89
CA ALA A 166 7.40 1.51 16.33
C ALA A 166 8.74 1.66 17.08
N ASN A 167 9.88 1.33 16.46
CA ASN A 167 11.19 1.39 17.13
C ASN A 167 11.62 2.85 17.40
N PRO A 168 11.70 3.33 18.67
CA PRO A 168 12.05 4.71 18.98
C PRO A 168 13.52 5.06 18.67
N SER A 169 14.37 4.06 18.44
CA SER A 169 15.79 4.27 18.11
C SER A 169 16.02 4.66 16.64
N ILE A 170 15.02 4.44 15.79
CA ILE A 170 15.10 4.70 14.35
C ILE A 170 14.32 5.98 14.03
N CYS A 171 14.97 6.94 13.38
CA CYS A 171 14.33 8.14 12.85
C CYS A 171 13.52 7.85 11.59
N LYS A 172 12.29 8.36 11.50
CA LYS A 172 11.50 8.32 10.28
C LYS A 172 11.31 9.76 9.81
N PHE A 173 11.93 10.12 8.70
CA PHE A 173 11.73 11.40 8.06
C PHE A 173 10.52 11.31 7.13
N CYS A 174 9.44 12.03 7.45
CA CYS A 174 8.29 12.14 6.55
C CYS A 174 8.28 13.54 5.95
N LEU A 175 8.42 13.64 4.63
CA LEU A 175 8.22 14.88 3.89
C LEU A 175 6.74 14.96 3.49
N LYS A 176 6.09 16.07 3.77
CA LYS A 176 4.72 16.34 3.33
C LYS A 176 4.59 17.81 2.96
#